data_AF-A0A0F7FV81-F1
#
_entry.id   AF-A0A0F7FV81-F1
#
_cell.length_a   1.000
_cell.length_b   1.000
_cell.length_c   1.000
_cell.angle_alpha   90.00
_cell.angle_beta   90.00
_cell.angle_gamma   90.00
#
_symmetry.space_group_name_H-M   'P 1'
#
loop_
_entity.id
_entity.type
_entity.pdbx_description
1 polymer ?
#
loop_
_entity_poly.entity_id
_entity_poly.type
_entity_poly.pdbx_seq_one_letter_code
_entity_poly.pdbx_strand_id
1 'polypeptide(L)'
;MRARETRGRLPEIVTHDGSALHHVRYSEAGDPQGAYLFTDPAVVRPWEDYIKGLFEAGEDVRTYVERDVAPLPPPRLTMAGTPAADTEQRTR
;
A
#
# COMPACT_ATOMS: atom_id res chain seq x y z
N MET A 1 6.02 -11.20 -8.27
CA MET A 1 5.95 -10.13 -7.23
C MET A 1 7.05 -10.28 -6.18
N ARG A 2 7.11 -11.39 -5.42
CA ARG A 2 8.12 -11.69 -4.38
C ARG A 2 9.58 -11.39 -4.76
N ALA A 3 10.02 -11.76 -5.97
CA ALA A 3 11.40 -11.53 -6.41
C ALA A 3 11.79 -10.03 -6.48
N ARG A 4 10.81 -9.13 -6.64
CA ARG A 4 11.02 -7.69 -6.78
C ARG A 4 11.13 -6.96 -5.44
N GLU A 5 10.62 -7.55 -4.36
CA GLU A 5 10.66 -7.01 -2.99
C GLU A 5 11.98 -7.35 -2.26
N THR A 6 12.87 -8.09 -2.92
CA THR A 6 14.14 -8.56 -2.33
C THR A 6 15.10 -7.42 -1.95
N ARG A 7 14.92 -6.22 -2.52
CA ARG A 7 15.74 -5.03 -2.25
C ARG A 7 15.10 -4.05 -1.26
N GLY A 8 13.97 -4.41 -0.65
CA GLY A 8 13.25 -3.57 0.30
C GLY A 8 11.85 -3.19 -0.18
N ARG A 9 11.24 -2.23 0.53
CA ARG A 9 9.87 -1.76 0.23
C ARG A 9 9.83 -1.17 -1.18
N LEU A 10 8.87 -1.63 -1.97
CA LEU A 10 8.56 -1.03 -3.26
C LEU A 10 7.93 0.35 -3.05
N PRO A 11 8.17 1.30 -3.96
CA PRO A 11 7.48 2.59 -3.91
C PRO A 11 5.98 2.41 -4.18
N GLU A 12 5.17 3.27 -3.57
CA GLU A 12 3.76 3.40 -3.92
C GLU A 12 3.61 4.43 -5.03
N ILE A 13 2.99 4.01 -6.13
CA ILE A 13 2.85 4.78 -7.36
C ILE A 13 1.38 4.74 -7.81
N VAL A 14 0.81 5.89 -8.15
CA VAL A 14 -0.54 6.02 -8.71
C VAL A 14 -0.48 6.69 -10.07
N THR A 15 -0.95 6.01 -11.12
CA THR A 15 -0.98 6.53 -12.50
C THR A 15 -2.40 6.90 -12.93
N HIS A 16 -2.51 7.91 -13.80
CA HIS A 16 -3.77 8.39 -14.35
C HIS A 16 -3.68 8.47 -15.88
N ASP A 17 -4.13 7.41 -16.56
CA ASP A 17 -4.34 7.32 -18.03
C ASP A 17 -3.34 8.11 -18.90
N GLY A 18 -2.04 7.88 -18.71
CA GLY A 18 -0.94 8.47 -19.46
C GLY A 18 -0.59 9.91 -19.11
N SER A 19 -1.35 10.54 -18.21
CA SER A 19 -1.30 11.99 -17.96
C SER A 19 -0.54 12.38 -16.70
N ALA A 20 -0.58 11.53 -15.66
CA ALA A 20 0.04 11.85 -14.37
C ALA A 20 0.48 10.59 -13.61
N LEU A 21 1.61 10.71 -12.93
CA LEU A 21 2.12 9.74 -11.98
C LEU A 21 2.36 10.43 -10.64
N HIS A 22 1.79 9.87 -9.57
CA HIS A 22 2.04 10.28 -8.19
C HIS A 22 2.94 9.25 -7.53
N HIS A 23 4.12 9.69 -7.07
CA HIS A 23 4.96 8.89 -6.19
C HIS A 23 4.65 9.28 -4.74
N VAL A 24 3.90 8.42 -4.05
CA VAL A 24 3.46 8.66 -2.68
C VAL A 24 4.65 8.57 -1.74
N ARG A 25 4.74 9.54 -0.83
CA ARG A 25 5.82 9.69 0.13
C ARG A 25 5.33 9.27 1.50
N TYR A 26 6.16 8.49 2.18
CA TYR A 26 5.94 8.07 3.56
C TYR A 26 7.14 8.46 4.42
N SER A 27 6.89 8.75 5.70
CA SER A 27 7.93 8.79 6.72
C SER A 27 8.56 7.40 6.88
N GLU A 28 9.69 7.28 7.59
CA GLU A 28 10.25 5.96 7.92
C GLU A 28 9.27 5.08 8.70
N ALA A 29 8.44 5.72 9.55
CA ALA A 29 7.36 5.10 10.33
C ALA A 29 6.13 4.72 9.49
N GLY A 30 6.04 5.17 8.23
CA GLY A 30 4.94 4.87 7.33
C GLY A 30 3.82 5.92 7.34
N ASP A 31 4.04 7.10 7.92
CA ASP A 31 3.05 8.18 7.88
C ASP A 31 3.02 8.83 6.49
N PRO A 32 1.83 9.08 5.90
CA PRO A 32 1.73 9.72 4.60
C PRO A 32 2.25 11.16 4.65
N GLN A 33 3.10 11.53 3.69
CA GLN A 33 3.74 12.86 3.55
C GLN A 33 3.42 13.52 2.18
N GLY A 34 2.30 13.15 1.58
CA GLY A 34 1.89 13.62 0.26
C GLY A 34 2.54 12.82 -0.87
N ALA A 35 2.72 13.46 -2.03
CA ALA A 35 3.29 12.80 -3.21
C ALA A 35 4.06 13.78 -4.11
N TYR A 36 5.03 13.25 -4.86
CA TYR A 36 5.57 13.95 -6.03
C TYR A 36 4.71 13.68 -7.25
N LEU A 37 4.30 14.74 -7.95
CA LEU A 37 3.56 14.65 -9.20
C LEU A 37 4.51 14.77 -10.39
N PHE A 38 4.45 13.79 -11.28
CA PHE A 38 5.11 13.80 -12.57
C PHE A 38 4.06 13.82 -13.67
N THR A 39 4.20 14.72 -14.64
CA THR A 39 3.30 14.85 -15.80
C THR A 39 4.03 14.70 -17.13
N ASP A 40 5.35 14.51 -17.10
CA ASP A 40 6.14 14.23 -18.30
C ASP A 40 5.79 12.83 -18.85
N PRO A 41 5.24 12.71 -20.07
CA PRO A 41 4.87 11.43 -20.66
C PRO A 41 6.05 10.45 -20.78
N ALA A 42 7.29 10.95 -20.93
CA ALA A 42 8.48 10.11 -20.98
C ALA A 42 8.77 9.41 -19.64
N VAL A 43 8.27 9.97 -18.53
CA VAL A 43 8.33 9.37 -17.19
C VAL A 43 7.07 8.54 -16.92
N VAL A 44 5.88 9.04 -17.27
CA VAL A 44 4.60 8.40 -16.93
C VAL A 44 4.42 7.07 -17.66
N ARG A 45 4.62 7.02 -18.98
CA ARG A 45 4.28 5.84 -19.81
C ARG A 45 5.03 4.57 -19.42
N PRO A 46 6.36 4.58 -19.19
CA PRO A 46 7.07 3.38 -18.79
C PRO A 46 6.54 2.75 -17.49
N TRP A 47 6.10 3.58 -16.54
CA TRP A 47 5.52 3.10 -15.29
C TRP A 47 4.14 2.49 -15.50
N GLU A 48 3.32 3.06 -16.38
CA GLU A 48 2.02 2.48 -16.73
C GLU A 48 2.16 1.13 -17.41
N ASP A 49 3.04 1.02 -18.40
CA ASP A 49 3.32 -0.24 -19.09
C ASP A 49 3.83 -1.29 -18.10
N TYR A 50 4.68 -0.88 -17.16
CA TYR A 50 5.17 -1.75 -16.11
C TYR A 50 4.04 -2.24 -15.20
N ILE A 51 3.18 -1.34 -14.69
CA ILE A 51 2.04 -1.67 -13.82
C ILE A 51 1.04 -2.59 -14.54
N LYS A 52 0.76 -2.31 -15.83
CA LYS A 52 -0.07 -3.17 -16.67
C LYS A 52 0.52 -4.58 -16.77
N GLY A 53 1.82 -4.69 -17.00
CA GLY A 53 2.51 -5.98 -16.99
C GLY A 53 2.47 -6.70 -15.63
N LEU A 54 2.44 -5.96 -14.51
CA LEU A 54 2.20 -6.55 -13.18
C LEU A 54 0.80 -7.12 -13.06
N PHE A 55 -0.21 -6.38 -13.53
CA PHE A 55 -1.61 -6.79 -13.47
C PHE A 55 -1.86 -8.03 -14.34
N GLU A 56 -1.34 -8.04 -15.57
CA GLU A 56 -1.46 -9.19 -16.48
C GLU A 56 -0.75 -10.45 -15.97
N ALA A 57 0.37 -10.29 -15.27
CA ALA A 57 1.09 -11.39 -14.64
C ALA A 57 0.49 -11.82 -13.29
N GLY A 58 -0.47 -11.06 -12.76
CA GLY A 58 -1.18 -11.40 -11.54
C GLY A 58 -2.07 -12.62 -11.74
N GLU A 59 -2.24 -13.42 -10.69
CA GLU A 59 -3.25 -14.46 -10.68
C GLU A 59 -4.63 -13.89 -10.33
N ASP A 60 -5.68 -14.64 -10.68
CA ASP A 60 -7.04 -14.30 -10.28
C ASP A 60 -7.18 -14.27 -8.75
N VAL A 61 -7.78 -13.19 -8.23
CA VAL A 61 -7.89 -12.96 -6.78
C VAL A 61 -8.72 -14.03 -6.10
N ARG A 62 -9.77 -14.54 -6.74
CA ARG A 62 -10.61 -15.60 -6.14
C ARG A 62 -9.80 -16.88 -5.98
N THR A 63 -9.06 -17.26 -7.02
CA THR A 63 -8.17 -18.43 -7.01
C THR A 63 -7.13 -18.33 -5.89
N TYR A 64 -6.49 -17.17 -5.73
CA TYR A 64 -5.57 -16.91 -4.62
C TYR A 64 -6.26 -17.02 -3.25
N VAL A 65 -7.42 -16.37 -3.09
CA VAL A 65 -8.15 -16.35 -1.81
C VAL A 65 -8.57 -17.76 -1.39
N GLU A 66 -9.08 -18.56 -2.30
CA GLU A 66 -9.46 -19.95 -2.03
C GLU A 66 -8.26 -20.80 -1.61
N ARG A 67 -7.11 -20.62 -2.28
CA ARG A 67 -5.88 -21.39 -2.02
C ARG A 67 -5.17 -20.98 -0.73
N ASP A 68 -4.97 -19.68 -0.51
CA ASP A 68 -4.06 -19.16 0.51
C ASP A 68 -4.78 -18.52 1.71
N VAL A 69 -5.96 -17.92 1.51
CA VAL A 69 -6.63 -17.11 2.54
C VAL A 69 -7.72 -17.88 3.27
N ALA A 70 -8.61 -18.55 2.53
CA ALA A 70 -9.75 -19.28 3.09
C ALA A 70 -9.37 -20.36 4.13
N PRO A 71 -8.22 -21.06 4.01
CA PRO A 71 -7.78 -22.02 5.03
C PRO A 71 -7.24 -21.38 6.32
N LEU A 72 -6.98 -20.07 6.34
CA LEU A 72 -6.44 -19.40 7.52
C LEU A 72 -7.50 -19.32 8.63
N PRO A 73 -7.09 -19.48 9.90
CA PRO A 73 -8.01 -19.27 11.01
C PRO A 73 -8.50 -17.81 11.01
N PRO A 74 -9.69 -17.53 11.55
CA PRO A 74 -10.19 -16.17 11.66
C PRO A 74 -9.17 -15.26 12.37
N PRO A 75 -8.99 -14.02 11.91
CA PRO A 75 -8.10 -13.08 12.58
C PRO A 75 -8.57 -12.90 14.02
N ARG A 76 -7.66 -13.07 14.98
CA ARG A 76 -7.95 -12.74 16.37
C ARG A 76 -7.92 -11.23 16.49
N LEU A 77 -8.98 -10.66 17.06
CA LEU A 77 -8.95 -9.27 17.50
C LEU A 77 -7.94 -9.17 18.65
N THR A 78 -6.71 -8.82 18.34
CA THR A 78 -5.84 -8.19 19.33
C THR A 78 -6.40 -6.78 19.50
N MET A 79 -7.01 -6.47 20.65
CA MET A 79 -7.36 -5.08 20.94
C MET A 79 -6.06 -4.28 21.00
N ALA A 80 -5.76 -3.54 19.94
CA ALA A 80 -4.73 -2.53 19.95
C ALA A 80 -5.28 -1.32 20.75
N GLY A 81 -4.70 -1.09 21.93
CA GLY A 81 -4.85 0.15 22.68
C GLY A 81 -6.18 0.33 23.42
N THR A 82 -6.21 -0.02 24.69
CA THR A 82 -7.02 0.76 25.65
C THR A 82 -6.50 2.21 25.56
N PRO A 83 -7.32 3.22 25.22
CA PRO A 83 -6.90 4.60 25.40
C PRO A 83 -6.60 4.77 26.89
N ALA A 84 -5.43 5.31 27.22
CA ALA A 84 -5.07 5.63 28.60
C ALA A 84 -6.26 6.33 29.25
N ALA A 85 -6.74 5.75 30.35
CA ALA A 85 -7.81 6.33 31.14
C ALA A 85 -7.41 7.76 31.47
N ASP A 86 -8.17 8.71 30.95
CA ASP A 86 -8.09 10.12 31.31
C ASP A 86 -8.42 10.19 32.80
N THR A 87 -7.37 10.11 33.62
CA THR A 87 -7.41 10.26 35.07
C THR A 87 -6.66 11.52 35.39
N GLU A 88 -7.33 12.66 35.29
CA GLU A 88 -7.07 13.73 36.23
C GLU A 88 -8.37 14.19 36.87
N GLN A 89 -8.43 13.91 38.16
CA GLN A 89 -9.44 14.32 39.12
C GLN A 89 -9.80 15.81 39.02
N ARG A 90 -11.10 16.04 38.90
CA ARG A 90 -11.89 17.04 39.64
C ARG A 90 -11.15 17.64 40.86
N THR A 91 -10.70 18.89 40.77
CA THR A 91 -10.47 19.74 41.95
C THR A 91 -10.82 21.21 41.65
N ARG A 92 -12.02 21.58 42.14
CA ARG A 92 -12.55 22.91 42.47
C ARG A 92 -12.92 23.89 41.35
#